data_AF-A0A3B8V7U7-F1
#
_entry.id   AF-A0A3B8V7U7-F1
#
_cell.length_a   1.000
_cell.length_b   1.000
_cell.length_c   1.000
_cell.angle_alpha   90.00
_cell.angle_beta   90.00
_cell.angle_gamma   90.00
#
_symmetry.space_group_name_H-M   'P 1'
#
loop_
_entity.id
_entity.type
_entity.pdbx_description
1 polymer ?
#
loop_
_entity_poly.entity_id
_entity_poly.type
_entity_poly.pdbx_seq_one_letter_code
_entity_poly.pdbx_strand_id
1 'polypeptide(L)'
;QNYALYPHMSVYDNMAFGLKLRKVPKEIIDQKVKAAAEILGITDYLSRKPKALSGGQRQRVALGRTIVREPKVFLLDEPLSNLDAKLRASMRTEISKLHARLATTFIYVTHDQIEAMTMGTRIVVMKDGFMQQVDTPQNLYDYPINLFVAGFIGTPQMNFFKGAKLVSEGTGKARKVYVSFVGNNKILLPGSVVARIKNIDEYLDTDKEITLGVRPEDIHQDQAFIATSPDTVVKARIEVIEKLGAETQIYCELDHESKESSVIDNTTQMIAKISSRAVISLKDIIDLAFDAHHIHLFDGYTEATILERDEGYEVISENAEGSAFVPPTPQEMRAQIDSARIVTKEMKAQMRKDKKMAKRTEAAAQKAAAEEAMKAEEEKKEESSDDENKAE
;
A
#
# COMPACT_ATOMS: atom_id res chain seq x y z
N GLN A 1 -12.65 -9.93 -5.16
CA GLN A 1 -13.46 -9.76 -6.40
C GLN A 1 -13.88 -11.10 -7.02
N ASN A 2 -15.00 -11.14 -7.76
CA ASN A 2 -15.55 -12.36 -8.38
C ASN A 2 -14.73 -12.73 -9.65
N TYR A 3 -14.34 -14.00 -9.86
CA TYR A 3 -13.42 -14.45 -10.94
C TYR A 3 -13.88 -14.19 -12.39
N ALA A 4 -15.03 -13.54 -12.58
CA ALA A 4 -15.61 -13.10 -13.84
C ALA A 4 -15.65 -14.16 -14.97
N LEU A 5 -15.63 -15.45 -14.61
CA LEU A 5 -15.73 -16.56 -15.56
C LEU A 5 -17.19 -16.72 -16.01
N TYR A 6 -17.39 -17.01 -17.30
CA TYR A 6 -18.71 -17.33 -17.82
C TYR A 6 -19.12 -18.73 -17.35
N PRO A 7 -20.14 -18.88 -16.49
CA PRO A 7 -20.44 -20.15 -15.81
C PRO A 7 -21.02 -21.21 -16.74
N HIS A 8 -21.55 -20.79 -17.90
CA HIS A 8 -22.15 -21.65 -18.91
C HIS A 8 -21.14 -22.16 -19.95
N MET A 9 -19.97 -21.52 -20.04
CA MET A 9 -18.89 -21.88 -20.97
C MET A 9 -17.91 -22.90 -20.33
N SER A 10 -17.27 -23.72 -21.15
CA SER A 10 -16.15 -24.56 -20.71
C SER A 10 -14.92 -23.71 -20.36
N VAL A 11 -13.90 -24.30 -19.73
CA VAL A 11 -12.60 -23.63 -19.51
C VAL A 11 -11.98 -23.20 -20.84
N TYR A 12 -11.97 -24.09 -21.83
CA TYR A 12 -11.50 -23.80 -23.17
C TYR A 12 -12.23 -22.59 -23.77
N ASP A 13 -13.57 -22.58 -23.71
CA ASP A 13 -14.36 -21.49 -24.26
C ASP A 13 -14.16 -20.18 -23.51
N ASN A 14 -14.00 -20.22 -22.19
CA ASN A 14 -13.67 -19.05 -21.39
C ASN A 14 -12.37 -18.40 -21.87
N MET A 15 -11.33 -19.20 -22.11
CA MET A 15 -10.03 -18.75 -22.61
C MET A 15 -10.13 -18.26 -24.06
N ALA A 16 -10.78 -19.04 -24.93
CA ALA A 16 -10.92 -18.72 -26.36
C ALA A 16 -11.79 -17.48 -26.64
N PHE A 17 -12.69 -17.11 -25.74
CA PHE A 17 -13.73 -16.10 -25.96
C PHE A 17 -13.19 -14.77 -26.54
N GLY A 18 -12.13 -14.22 -25.95
CA GLY A 18 -11.56 -12.94 -26.40
C GLY A 18 -10.94 -13.00 -27.80
N LEU A 19 -10.39 -14.16 -28.19
CA LEU A 19 -9.83 -14.39 -29.51
C LEU A 19 -10.93 -14.64 -30.56
N LYS A 20 -11.99 -15.36 -30.19
CA LYS A 20 -13.18 -15.56 -31.03
C LYS A 20 -13.83 -14.22 -31.42
N LEU A 21 -13.97 -13.30 -30.46
CA LEU A 21 -14.49 -11.94 -30.72
C LEU A 21 -13.62 -11.13 -31.69
N ARG A 22 -12.30 -11.35 -31.66
CA ARG A 22 -11.34 -10.74 -32.59
C ARG A 22 -11.26 -11.45 -33.94
N LYS A 23 -12.12 -12.45 -34.19
CA LYS A 23 -12.16 -13.26 -35.42
C LYS A 23 -10.82 -13.92 -35.75
N VAL A 24 -10.05 -14.31 -34.72
CA VAL A 24 -8.80 -15.06 -34.90
C VAL A 24 -9.13 -16.47 -35.46
N PRO A 25 -8.37 -17.00 -36.43
CA PRO A 25 -8.56 -18.35 -36.96
C PRO A 25 -8.59 -19.43 -35.88
N LYS A 26 -9.44 -20.44 -36.06
CA LYS A 26 -9.73 -21.47 -35.03
C LYS A 26 -8.48 -22.27 -34.67
N GLU A 27 -7.61 -22.54 -35.64
CA GLU A 27 -6.35 -23.26 -35.47
C GLU A 27 -5.39 -22.49 -34.57
N ILE A 28 -5.31 -21.17 -34.74
CA ILE A 28 -4.47 -20.29 -33.91
C ILE A 28 -5.05 -20.19 -32.49
N ILE A 29 -6.38 -20.12 -32.36
CA ILE A 29 -7.03 -20.14 -31.04
C ILE A 29 -6.67 -21.42 -30.30
N ASP A 30 -6.78 -22.56 -30.96
CA ASP A 30 -6.50 -23.86 -30.35
C ASP A 30 -5.05 -23.98 -29.88
N GLN A 31 -4.10 -23.55 -30.72
CA GLN A 31 -2.68 -23.49 -30.35
C GLN A 31 -2.43 -22.61 -29.12
N LYS A 32 -2.96 -21.38 -29.12
CA LYS A 32 -2.77 -20.43 -28.00
C LYS A 32 -3.41 -20.94 -26.71
N VAL A 33 -4.62 -21.49 -26.78
CA VAL A 33 -5.33 -22.01 -25.60
C VAL A 33 -4.58 -23.21 -25.01
N LYS A 34 -4.10 -24.14 -25.83
CA LYS A 34 -3.32 -25.29 -25.37
C LYS A 34 -2.00 -24.88 -24.74
N ALA A 35 -1.25 -23.97 -25.38
CA ALA A 35 -0.01 -23.44 -24.83
C ALA A 35 -0.22 -22.75 -23.47
N ALA A 36 -1.26 -21.91 -23.36
CA ALA A 36 -1.60 -21.25 -22.09
C ALA A 36 -2.05 -22.26 -21.02
N ALA A 37 -2.81 -23.30 -21.40
CA ALA A 37 -3.26 -24.33 -20.48
C ALA A 37 -2.09 -25.16 -19.92
N GLU A 38 -1.08 -25.44 -20.74
CA GLU A 38 0.15 -26.12 -20.32
C GLU A 38 0.96 -25.25 -19.35
N ILE A 39 1.14 -23.96 -19.66
CA ILE A 39 1.81 -23.00 -18.76
C ILE A 39 1.16 -22.96 -17.38
N LEU A 40 -0.16 -23.05 -17.34
CA LEU A 40 -0.97 -22.95 -16.12
C LEU A 40 -1.26 -24.30 -15.45
N GLY A 41 -0.86 -25.42 -16.05
CA GLY A 41 -1.17 -26.76 -15.55
C GLY A 41 -2.67 -27.05 -15.46
N ILE A 42 -3.46 -26.60 -16.45
CA ILE A 42 -4.92 -26.79 -16.50
C ILE A 42 -5.40 -27.57 -17.74
N THR A 43 -4.49 -28.22 -18.46
CA THR A 43 -4.78 -28.98 -19.69
C THR A 43 -5.92 -29.99 -19.51
N ASP A 44 -5.92 -30.73 -18.40
CA ASP A 44 -6.95 -31.76 -18.10
C ASP A 44 -8.33 -31.19 -17.75
N TYR A 45 -8.41 -29.87 -17.56
CA TYR A 45 -9.63 -29.18 -17.15
C TYR A 45 -10.30 -28.41 -18.29
N LEU A 46 -9.71 -28.39 -19.50
CA LEU A 46 -10.20 -27.61 -20.65
C LEU A 46 -11.67 -27.85 -20.99
N SER A 47 -12.15 -29.10 -20.84
CA SER A 47 -13.54 -29.48 -21.13
C SER A 47 -14.52 -29.22 -19.97
N ARG A 48 -14.03 -28.93 -18.76
CA ARG A 48 -14.86 -28.72 -17.57
C ARG A 48 -15.51 -27.34 -17.57
N LYS A 49 -16.59 -27.18 -16.81
CA LYS A 49 -17.22 -25.89 -16.51
C LYS A 49 -16.65 -25.29 -15.21
N PRO A 50 -16.67 -23.96 -15.01
CA PRO A 50 -16.12 -23.31 -13.81
C PRO A 50 -16.64 -23.84 -12.47
N LYS A 51 -17.89 -24.32 -12.43
CA LYS A 51 -18.49 -24.90 -11.22
C LYS A 51 -17.83 -26.20 -10.75
N ALA A 52 -17.15 -26.91 -11.66
CA ALA A 52 -16.46 -28.18 -11.38
C ALA A 52 -14.97 -28.01 -11.03
N LEU A 53 -14.54 -26.77 -10.74
CA LEU A 53 -13.16 -26.40 -10.44
C LEU A 53 -13.03 -25.89 -9.01
N SER A 54 -11.86 -26.11 -8.40
CA SER A 54 -11.47 -25.47 -7.14
C SER A 54 -11.27 -23.96 -7.31
N GLY A 55 -11.13 -23.22 -6.20
CA GLY A 55 -10.85 -21.77 -6.23
C GLY A 55 -9.58 -21.42 -7.02
N GLY A 56 -8.47 -22.09 -6.71
CA GLY A 56 -7.19 -21.90 -7.41
C GLY A 56 -7.26 -22.29 -8.89
N GLN A 57 -7.98 -23.36 -9.23
CA GLN A 57 -8.20 -23.74 -10.63
C GLN A 57 -9.00 -22.66 -11.38
N ARG A 58 -10.07 -22.12 -10.80
CA ARG A 58 -10.82 -21.00 -11.42
C ARG A 58 -9.93 -19.78 -11.64
N GLN A 59 -9.04 -19.48 -10.70
CA GLN A 59 -8.11 -18.38 -10.85
C GLN A 59 -7.09 -18.61 -11.98
N ARG A 60 -6.54 -19.83 -12.10
CA ARG A 60 -5.69 -20.21 -13.24
C ARG A 60 -6.43 -20.04 -14.56
N VAL A 61 -7.70 -20.42 -14.63
CA VAL A 61 -8.53 -20.19 -15.83
C VAL A 61 -8.69 -18.71 -16.12
N ALA A 62 -8.98 -17.88 -15.11
CA ALA A 62 -9.10 -16.43 -15.27
C ALA A 62 -7.81 -15.79 -15.79
N LEU A 63 -6.66 -16.22 -15.26
CA LEU A 63 -5.34 -15.81 -15.73
C LEU A 63 -5.08 -16.27 -17.18
N GLY A 64 -5.49 -17.50 -17.51
CA GLY A 64 -5.40 -18.06 -18.86
C GLY A 64 -6.14 -17.24 -19.91
N ARG A 65 -7.30 -16.67 -19.57
CA ARG A 65 -8.04 -15.75 -20.45
C ARG A 65 -7.23 -14.52 -20.84
N THR A 66 -6.33 -14.09 -19.97
CA THR A 66 -5.46 -12.93 -20.20
C THR A 66 -4.22 -13.34 -20.98
N ILE A 67 -3.60 -14.48 -20.63
CA ILE A 67 -2.38 -14.99 -21.29
C ILE A 67 -2.60 -15.24 -22.78
N VAL A 68 -3.73 -15.86 -23.17
CA VAL A 68 -4.00 -16.16 -24.60
C VAL A 68 -4.10 -14.91 -25.48
N ARG A 69 -4.26 -13.72 -24.87
CA ARG A 69 -4.29 -12.44 -25.59
C ARG A 69 -2.91 -11.84 -25.82
N GLU A 70 -1.86 -12.37 -25.19
CA GLU A 70 -0.49 -11.86 -25.23
C GLU A 70 -0.41 -10.33 -25.04
N PRO A 71 -0.96 -9.79 -23.93
CA PRO A 71 -0.92 -8.35 -23.70
C PRO A 71 0.51 -7.90 -23.39
N LYS A 72 0.81 -6.64 -23.72
CA LYS A 72 2.07 -6.01 -23.32
C LYS A 72 2.16 -5.79 -21.80
N VAL A 73 1.01 -5.61 -21.14
CA VAL A 73 0.90 -5.33 -19.71
C VAL A 73 -0.22 -6.15 -19.09
N PHE A 74 0.06 -6.82 -17.97
CA PHE A 74 -0.91 -7.48 -17.11
C PHE A 74 -1.29 -6.54 -15.95
N LEU A 75 -2.59 -6.35 -15.74
CA LEU A 75 -3.13 -5.58 -14.62
C LEU A 75 -3.88 -6.56 -13.70
N LEU A 76 -3.47 -6.65 -12.45
CA LEU A 76 -4.02 -7.56 -11.46
C LEU A 76 -4.48 -6.75 -10.24
N ASP A 77 -5.78 -6.77 -9.98
CA ASP A 77 -6.41 -6.03 -8.88
C ASP A 77 -6.82 -7.00 -7.76
N GLU A 78 -6.04 -7.02 -6.68
CA GLU A 78 -6.19 -7.90 -5.51
C GLU A 78 -6.59 -9.35 -5.83
N PRO A 79 -5.87 -10.05 -6.72
CA PRO A 79 -6.34 -11.31 -7.28
C PRO A 79 -6.41 -12.46 -6.26
N LEU A 80 -5.78 -12.32 -5.09
CA LEU A 80 -5.68 -13.34 -4.04
C LEU A 80 -6.53 -13.03 -2.78
N SER A 81 -7.22 -11.91 -2.75
CA SER A 81 -8.04 -11.43 -1.62
C SER A 81 -9.08 -12.45 -1.14
N ASN A 82 -9.68 -13.19 -2.08
CA ASN A 82 -10.78 -14.12 -1.82
C ASN A 82 -10.34 -15.57 -1.49
N LEU A 83 -9.04 -15.82 -1.32
CA LEU A 83 -8.49 -17.14 -1.04
C LEU A 83 -8.12 -17.31 0.44
N ASP A 84 -8.15 -18.54 0.93
CA ASP A 84 -7.59 -18.88 2.23
C ASP A 84 -6.07 -18.74 2.25
N ALA A 85 -5.48 -18.65 3.45
CA ALA A 85 -4.05 -18.39 3.63
C ALA A 85 -3.13 -19.43 2.95
N LYS A 86 -3.50 -20.71 3.00
CA LYS A 86 -2.69 -21.79 2.40
C LYS A 86 -2.71 -21.70 0.88
N LEU A 87 -3.89 -21.51 0.30
CA LEU A 87 -4.03 -21.35 -1.14
C LEU A 87 -3.40 -20.04 -1.63
N ARG A 88 -3.47 -18.96 -0.84
CA ARG A 88 -2.81 -17.68 -1.13
C ARG A 88 -1.30 -17.83 -1.25
N ALA A 89 -0.64 -18.49 -0.29
CA ALA A 89 0.80 -18.74 -0.34
C ALA A 89 1.22 -19.56 -1.57
N SER A 90 0.44 -20.59 -1.93
CA SER A 90 0.68 -21.38 -3.14
C SER A 90 0.51 -20.53 -4.40
N MET A 91 -0.60 -19.79 -4.52
CA MET A 91 -0.90 -19.00 -5.71
C MET A 91 0.08 -17.84 -5.92
N ARG A 92 0.57 -17.22 -4.84
CA ARG A 92 1.65 -16.23 -4.87
C ARG A 92 2.90 -16.79 -5.57
N THR A 93 3.34 -17.96 -5.15
CA THR A 93 4.48 -18.66 -5.76
C THR A 93 4.25 -18.93 -7.25
N GLU A 94 3.04 -19.33 -7.62
CA GLU A 94 2.68 -19.62 -9.01
C GLU A 94 2.64 -18.35 -9.87
N ILE A 95 2.16 -17.22 -9.34
CA ILE A 95 2.19 -15.93 -10.06
C ILE A 95 3.64 -15.45 -10.25
N SER A 96 4.51 -15.57 -9.25
CA SER A 96 5.92 -15.20 -9.39
C SER A 96 6.63 -16.04 -10.46
N LYS A 97 6.38 -17.35 -10.50
CA LYS A 97 6.90 -18.23 -11.57
C LYS A 97 6.35 -17.84 -12.95
N LEU A 98 5.07 -17.50 -13.02
CA LEU A 98 4.44 -17.07 -14.26
C LEU A 98 5.08 -15.78 -14.78
N HIS A 99 5.27 -14.77 -13.92
CA HIS A 99 5.93 -13.52 -14.27
C HIS A 99 7.33 -13.78 -14.82
N ALA A 100 8.13 -14.62 -14.14
CA ALA A 100 9.47 -15.00 -14.60
C ALA A 100 9.47 -15.71 -15.95
N ARG A 101 8.46 -16.57 -16.22
CA ARG A 101 8.34 -17.30 -17.49
C ARG A 101 7.85 -16.43 -18.64
N LEU A 102 6.94 -15.49 -18.38
CA LEU A 102 6.34 -14.65 -19.41
C LEU A 102 7.17 -13.41 -19.74
N ALA A 103 8.00 -12.92 -18.81
CA ALA A 103 8.85 -11.74 -18.98
C ALA A 103 8.10 -10.51 -19.55
N THR A 104 6.84 -10.33 -19.15
CA THR A 104 5.97 -9.21 -19.53
C THR A 104 5.72 -8.30 -18.35
N THR A 105 5.31 -7.05 -18.57
CA THR A 105 5.09 -6.10 -17.49
C THR A 105 3.85 -6.46 -16.67
N PHE A 106 3.99 -6.58 -15.35
CA PHE A 106 2.88 -6.82 -14.41
C PHE A 106 2.71 -5.59 -13.51
N ILE A 107 1.47 -5.12 -13.37
CA ILE A 107 1.05 -4.19 -12.33
C ILE A 107 0.09 -4.95 -11.41
N TYR A 108 0.51 -5.11 -10.16
CA TYR A 108 -0.20 -5.87 -9.14
C TYR A 108 -0.62 -4.93 -8.01
N VAL A 109 -1.91 -4.87 -7.72
CA VAL A 109 -2.48 -4.05 -6.63
C VAL A 109 -2.86 -4.97 -5.48
N THR A 110 -2.43 -4.62 -4.26
CA THR A 110 -2.74 -5.36 -3.03
C THR A 110 -2.67 -4.48 -1.80
N HIS A 111 -3.40 -4.87 -0.76
CA HIS A 111 -3.26 -4.34 0.59
C HIS A 111 -2.42 -5.26 1.51
N ASP A 112 -2.00 -6.43 1.03
CA ASP A 112 -1.18 -7.39 1.78
C ASP A 112 0.31 -7.09 1.56
N GLN A 113 0.98 -6.67 2.63
CA GLN A 113 2.41 -6.35 2.60
C GLN A 113 3.26 -7.56 2.17
N ILE A 114 2.90 -8.77 2.59
CA ILE A 114 3.68 -9.97 2.28
C ILE A 114 3.58 -10.26 0.78
N GLU A 115 2.43 -10.02 0.15
CA GLU A 115 2.31 -10.12 -1.31
C GLU A 115 3.23 -9.12 -2.02
N ALA A 116 3.21 -7.85 -1.59
CA ALA A 116 4.06 -6.82 -2.17
C ALA A 116 5.55 -7.17 -2.01
N MET A 117 5.97 -7.53 -0.80
CA MET A 117 7.38 -7.80 -0.45
C MET A 117 7.97 -9.02 -1.14
N THR A 118 7.14 -10.03 -1.44
CA THR A 118 7.64 -11.32 -2.00
C THR A 118 7.48 -11.44 -3.52
N MET A 119 6.62 -10.62 -4.13
CA MET A 119 6.34 -10.68 -5.57
C MET A 119 6.86 -9.46 -6.34
N GLY A 120 7.00 -8.31 -5.68
CA GLY A 120 7.36 -7.06 -6.31
C GLY A 120 8.84 -7.02 -6.71
N THR A 121 9.12 -6.70 -7.97
CA THR A 121 10.43 -6.16 -8.38
C THR A 121 10.59 -4.72 -7.91
N ARG A 122 9.50 -3.95 -7.96
CA ARG A 122 9.35 -2.61 -7.39
C ARG A 122 7.98 -2.50 -6.73
N ILE A 123 7.91 -1.74 -5.66
CA ILE A 123 6.67 -1.50 -4.92
C ILE A 123 6.44 0.02 -4.90
N VAL A 124 5.21 0.41 -5.23
CA VAL A 124 4.71 1.78 -5.09
C VAL A 124 3.82 1.81 -3.86
N VAL A 125 4.30 2.41 -2.78
CA VAL A 125 3.49 2.61 -1.57
C VAL A 125 2.63 3.86 -1.77
N MET A 126 1.34 3.76 -1.51
CA MET A 126 0.39 4.87 -1.66
C MET A 126 -0.42 5.08 -0.38
N LYS A 127 -0.79 6.34 -0.11
CA LYS A 127 -1.65 6.75 0.99
C LYS A 127 -2.58 7.86 0.53
N ASP A 128 -3.88 7.72 0.78
CA ASP A 128 -4.89 8.75 0.48
C ASP A 128 -4.85 9.29 -0.97
N GLY A 129 -4.45 8.46 -1.93
CA GLY A 129 -4.30 8.84 -3.35
C GLY A 129 -2.93 9.43 -3.71
N PHE A 130 -2.03 9.61 -2.75
CA PHE A 130 -0.68 10.10 -2.95
C PHE A 130 0.32 8.95 -2.94
N MET A 131 1.21 8.93 -3.92
CA MET A 131 2.39 8.10 -3.89
C MET A 131 3.31 8.56 -2.75
N GLN A 132 3.74 7.62 -1.92
CA GLN A 132 4.61 7.86 -0.78
C GLN A 132 6.05 7.54 -1.17
N GLN A 133 6.32 6.30 -1.58
CA GLN A 133 7.66 5.86 -1.95
C GLN A 133 7.58 4.80 -3.04
N VAL A 134 8.56 4.81 -3.95
CA VAL A 134 8.76 3.77 -4.97
C VAL A 134 10.16 3.22 -4.81
N ASP A 135 10.30 1.94 -4.51
CA ASP A 135 11.61 1.31 -4.43
C ASP A 135 11.52 -0.21 -4.55
N THR A 136 12.65 -0.89 -4.46
CA THR A 136 12.70 -2.34 -4.27
C THR A 136 12.13 -2.72 -2.88
N PRO A 137 11.64 -3.95 -2.70
CA PRO A 137 11.11 -4.40 -1.41
C PRO A 137 12.06 -4.15 -0.24
N GLN A 138 13.33 -4.52 -0.40
CA GLN A 138 14.33 -4.40 0.66
C GLN A 138 14.62 -2.93 1.00
N ASN A 139 14.74 -2.06 -0.01
CA ASN A 139 14.98 -0.64 0.24
C ASN A 139 13.80 0.07 0.91
N LEU A 140 12.56 -0.35 0.64
CA LEU A 140 11.39 0.16 1.37
C LEU A 140 11.42 -0.24 2.85
N TYR A 141 11.97 -1.42 3.15
CA TYR A 141 12.12 -1.92 4.51
C TYR A 141 13.20 -1.17 5.29
N ASP A 142 14.39 -1.05 4.67
CA ASP A 142 15.62 -0.54 5.29
C ASP A 142 15.72 1.00 5.24
N TYR A 143 15.14 1.63 4.22
CA TYR A 143 15.23 3.07 4.02
C TYR A 143 13.84 3.70 3.76
N PRO A 144 12.90 3.58 4.72
CA PRO A 144 11.61 4.25 4.61
C PRO A 144 11.79 5.77 4.68
N ILE A 145 11.22 6.50 3.72
CA ILE A 145 11.43 7.96 3.63
C ILE A 145 10.55 8.78 4.58
N ASN A 146 9.53 8.15 5.18
CA ASN A 146 8.65 8.80 6.15
C ASN A 146 8.07 7.78 7.14
N LEU A 147 7.49 8.30 8.22
CA LEU A 147 6.88 7.52 9.30
C LEU A 147 5.80 6.54 8.79
N PHE A 148 5.03 6.95 7.78
CA PHE A 148 3.98 6.10 7.21
C PHE A 148 4.56 4.88 6.53
N VAL A 149 5.56 5.03 5.65
CA VAL A 149 6.19 3.87 4.98
C VAL A 149 6.86 2.96 6.01
N ALA A 150 7.56 3.54 6.99
CA ALA A 150 8.21 2.82 8.07
C ALA A 150 7.24 1.96 8.90
N GLY A 151 6.07 2.51 9.23
CA GLY A 151 5.03 1.82 10.00
C GLY A 151 4.15 0.89 9.16
N PHE A 152 4.07 1.13 7.85
CA PHE A 152 3.23 0.36 6.94
C PHE A 152 3.95 -0.86 6.36
N ILE A 153 5.27 -0.82 6.18
CA ILE A 153 6.03 -1.95 5.63
C ILE A 153 6.69 -2.70 6.77
N GLY A 154 6.32 -3.97 6.99
CA GLY A 154 6.91 -4.83 8.00
C GLY A 154 5.86 -5.41 8.96
N THR A 155 6.02 -6.69 9.31
CA THR A 155 5.18 -7.36 10.29
C THR A 155 6.07 -8.13 11.27
N PRO A 156 6.07 -7.79 12.58
CA PRO A 156 5.28 -6.71 13.22
C PRO A 156 5.71 -5.30 12.79
N GLN A 157 4.88 -4.31 13.14
CA GLN A 157 5.15 -2.90 12.79
C GLN A 157 6.36 -2.36 13.54
N MET A 158 7.03 -1.35 12.95
CA MET A 158 8.12 -0.62 13.59
C MET A 158 7.62 0.05 14.88
N ASN A 159 8.44 -0.01 15.93
CA ASN A 159 8.20 0.73 17.17
C ASN A 159 8.52 2.20 16.96
N PHE A 160 7.65 3.10 17.44
CA PHE A 160 7.85 4.54 17.32
C PHE A 160 7.82 5.22 18.68
N PHE A 161 8.88 5.97 19.00
CA PHE A 161 8.98 6.79 20.21
C PHE A 161 9.00 8.27 19.80
N LYS A 162 7.83 8.90 19.91
CA LYS A 162 7.62 10.32 19.58
C LYS A 162 8.17 11.24 20.69
N GLY A 163 8.47 12.49 20.35
CA GLY A 163 9.00 13.47 21.30
C GLY A 163 10.44 13.19 21.73
N ALA A 164 11.16 12.35 20.98
CA ALA A 164 12.56 12.10 21.23
C ALA A 164 13.40 13.33 20.85
N LYS A 165 14.60 13.47 21.43
CA LYS A 165 15.53 14.57 21.17
C LYS A 165 16.95 14.05 20.94
N LEU A 166 17.69 14.72 20.06
CA LEU A 166 19.12 14.49 19.91
C LEU A 166 19.89 15.33 20.91
N VAL A 167 20.67 14.67 21.77
CA VAL A 167 21.48 15.32 22.80
C VAL A 167 22.93 14.89 22.67
N SER A 168 23.86 15.80 22.95
CA SER A 168 25.28 15.47 22.97
C SER A 168 25.87 15.52 24.38
N GLU A 169 26.82 14.62 24.62
CA GLU A 169 27.60 14.59 25.85
C GLU A 169 29.10 14.57 25.51
N GLY A 170 29.90 15.26 26.31
CA GLY A 170 31.34 15.44 26.06
C GLY A 170 31.66 16.63 25.15
N THR A 171 32.95 16.89 24.93
CA THR A 171 33.44 18.02 24.11
C THR A 171 34.52 17.58 23.12
N GLY A 172 34.65 18.30 22.01
CA GLY A 172 35.67 18.03 20.98
C GLY A 172 35.53 16.65 20.33
N LYS A 173 36.64 15.93 20.14
CA LYS A 173 36.67 14.60 19.51
C LYS A 173 35.99 13.49 20.33
N ALA A 174 35.65 13.75 21.59
CA ALA A 174 34.94 12.82 22.46
C ALA A 174 33.42 13.08 22.51
N ARG A 175 32.89 13.95 21.64
CA ARG A 175 31.44 14.22 21.58
C ARG A 175 30.71 12.95 21.17
N LYS A 176 29.86 12.46 22.07
CA LYS A 176 28.92 11.37 21.84
C LYS A 176 27.54 11.97 21.59
N VAL A 177 26.79 11.39 20.66
CA VAL A 177 25.43 11.82 20.34
C VAL A 177 24.47 10.72 20.76
N TYR A 178 23.43 11.09 21.48
CA TYR A 178 22.41 10.19 21.99
C TYR A 178 21.04 10.60 21.46
N VAL A 179 20.17 9.61 21.29
CA VAL A 179 18.73 9.82 21.19
C VAL A 179 18.16 9.65 22.60
N SER A 180 17.64 10.73 23.17
CA SER A 180 16.90 10.72 24.43
C SER A 180 15.41 10.58 24.15
N PHE A 181 14.74 9.64 24.82
CA PHE A 181 13.32 9.35 24.60
C PHE A 181 12.64 8.95 25.93
N VAL A 182 11.42 8.41 25.85
CA VAL A 182 10.52 8.14 26.99
C VAL A 182 11.23 7.51 28.20
N GLY A 183 10.84 7.90 29.42
CA GLY A 183 11.38 7.31 30.66
C GLY A 183 12.86 7.63 30.96
N ASN A 184 13.38 8.78 30.48
CA ASN A 184 14.81 9.14 30.57
C ASN A 184 15.77 8.16 29.89
N ASN A 185 15.25 7.28 29.01
CA ASN A 185 16.08 6.35 28.26
C ASN A 185 16.92 7.10 27.21
N LYS A 186 18.16 6.65 27.02
CA LYS A 186 19.10 7.19 26.03
C LYS A 186 19.74 6.06 25.25
N ILE A 187 19.87 6.23 23.94
CA ILE A 187 20.60 5.31 23.05
C ILE A 187 21.75 6.08 22.42
N LEU A 188 22.98 5.58 22.60
CA LEU A 188 24.17 6.12 21.94
C LEU A 188 24.11 5.82 20.43
N LEU A 189 24.28 6.85 19.61
CA LEU A 189 24.34 6.71 18.16
C LEU A 189 25.77 6.40 17.69
N PRO A 190 25.97 5.37 16.84
CA PRO A 190 27.22 5.14 16.14
C PRO A 190 27.59 6.35 15.27
N GLY A 191 28.89 6.64 15.15
CA GLY A 191 29.36 7.76 14.32
C GLY A 191 28.92 7.69 12.86
N SER A 192 28.74 6.48 12.31
CA SER A 192 28.20 6.23 10.97
C SER A 192 26.75 6.72 10.82
N VAL A 193 25.92 6.52 11.85
CA VAL A 193 24.52 6.99 11.85
C VAL A 193 24.49 8.50 12.03
N VAL A 194 25.30 9.04 12.94
CA VAL A 194 25.40 10.50 13.18
C VAL A 194 25.79 11.23 11.90
N ALA A 195 26.75 10.70 11.14
CA ALA A 195 27.20 11.30 9.88
C ALA A 195 26.10 11.37 8.80
N ARG A 196 25.08 10.51 8.89
CA ARG A 196 23.94 10.46 7.97
C ARG A 196 22.79 11.38 8.37
N ILE A 197 22.85 12.05 9.52
CA ILE A 197 21.77 12.94 9.96
C ILE A 197 21.82 14.24 9.14
N LYS A 198 20.78 14.47 8.34
CA LYS A 198 20.58 15.70 7.56
C LYS A 198 20.40 16.88 8.51
N ASN A 199 21.09 17.99 8.21
CA ASN A 199 20.98 19.24 8.96
C ASN A 199 21.07 19.03 10.49
N ILE A 200 22.03 18.23 10.94
CA ILE A 200 22.18 17.83 12.35
C ILE A 200 22.13 19.02 13.34
N ASP A 201 22.65 20.18 12.94
CA ASP A 201 22.66 21.42 13.74
C ASP A 201 21.26 21.96 14.06
N GLU A 202 20.24 21.61 13.26
CA GLU A 202 18.85 21.98 13.55
C GLU A 202 18.20 21.11 14.64
N TYR A 203 18.78 19.95 14.94
CA TYR A 203 18.20 18.95 15.83
C TYR A 203 19.01 18.78 17.10
N LEU A 204 20.34 18.74 16.98
CA LEU A 204 21.26 18.40 18.06
C LEU A 204 21.28 19.50 19.14
N ASP A 205 20.99 19.11 20.38
CA ASP A 205 20.92 20.02 21.53
C ASP A 205 19.88 21.16 21.37
N THR A 206 18.83 20.90 20.57
CA THR A 206 17.72 21.83 20.36
C THR A 206 16.41 21.30 20.96
N ASP A 207 15.37 22.14 20.96
CA ASP A 207 14.01 21.71 21.33
C ASP A 207 13.23 21.06 20.18
N LYS A 208 13.85 20.90 18.99
CA LYS A 208 13.21 20.27 17.85
C LYS A 208 13.03 18.78 18.12
N GLU A 209 11.77 18.35 18.18
CA GLU A 209 11.44 16.96 18.43
C GLU A 209 11.65 16.08 17.19
N ILE A 210 12.05 14.84 17.44
CA ILE A 210 12.16 13.78 16.46
C ILE A 210 11.33 12.57 16.91
N THR A 211 11.10 11.64 15.99
CA THR A 211 10.56 10.32 16.30
C THR A 211 11.65 9.27 16.06
N LEU A 212 11.93 8.48 17.09
CA LEU A 212 12.81 7.31 17.00
C LEU A 212 11.99 6.11 16.50
N GLY A 213 12.45 5.45 15.45
CA GLY A 213 11.88 4.23 14.90
C GLY A 213 12.84 3.05 15.06
N VAL A 214 12.35 1.90 15.57
CA VAL A 214 13.17 0.68 15.73
C VAL A 214 12.34 -0.54 15.38
N ARG A 215 12.84 -1.43 14.52
CA ARG A 215 12.13 -2.66 14.17
C ARG A 215 12.12 -3.62 15.36
N PRO A 216 11.07 -4.44 15.52
CA PRO A 216 11.02 -5.45 16.57
C PRO A 216 12.21 -6.43 16.57
N GLU A 217 12.73 -6.79 15.40
CA GLU A 217 13.90 -7.67 15.23
C GLU A 217 15.24 -7.02 15.59
N ASP A 218 15.30 -5.68 15.62
CA ASP A 218 16.50 -4.90 15.99
C ASP A 218 16.55 -4.60 17.49
N ILE A 219 15.69 -5.27 18.27
CA ILE A 219 15.65 -5.21 19.73
C ILE A 219 16.08 -6.57 20.28
N HIS A 220 17.27 -6.60 20.86
CA HIS A 220 17.95 -7.80 21.29
C HIS A 220 17.79 -8.04 22.80
N GLN A 221 17.46 -9.28 23.15
CA GLN A 221 17.42 -9.74 24.55
C GLN A 221 18.64 -10.58 24.92
N ASP A 222 19.44 -11.02 23.94
CA ASP A 222 20.55 -11.93 24.22
C ASP A 222 21.70 -11.23 24.97
N GLN A 223 22.25 -11.93 25.94
CA GLN A 223 23.25 -11.39 26.86
C GLN A 223 24.55 -11.00 26.15
N ALA A 224 24.87 -11.63 25.02
CA ALA A 224 26.06 -11.33 24.25
C ALA A 224 25.95 -9.93 23.61
N PHE A 225 24.82 -9.64 22.95
CA PHE A 225 24.56 -8.33 22.36
C PHE A 225 24.47 -7.23 23.41
N ILE A 226 23.76 -7.49 24.52
CA ILE A 226 23.67 -6.55 25.66
C ILE A 226 25.05 -6.20 26.21
N ALA A 227 25.94 -7.18 26.35
CA ALA A 227 27.29 -6.95 26.85
C ALA A 227 28.16 -6.11 25.90
N THR A 228 27.94 -6.21 24.58
CA THR A 228 28.68 -5.43 23.58
C THR A 228 28.14 -4.01 23.36
N SER A 229 26.88 -3.76 23.72
CA SER A 229 26.19 -2.49 23.48
C SER A 229 25.54 -1.92 24.75
N PRO A 230 26.30 -1.69 25.85
CA PRO A 230 25.73 -1.27 27.14
C PRO A 230 25.06 0.11 27.07
N ASP A 231 25.52 0.98 26.16
CA ASP A 231 25.00 2.34 25.95
C ASP A 231 23.68 2.38 25.14
N THR A 232 23.10 1.22 24.82
CA THR A 232 21.83 1.11 24.06
C THR A 232 20.80 0.21 24.76
N VAL A 233 21.04 -0.10 26.04
CA VAL A 233 20.18 -0.97 26.85
C VAL A 233 19.07 -0.17 27.53
N VAL A 234 17.84 -0.67 27.44
CA VAL A 234 16.68 -0.17 28.16
C VAL A 234 16.03 -1.26 28.98
N LYS A 235 15.37 -0.87 30.08
CA LYS A 235 14.58 -1.78 30.90
C LYS A 235 13.13 -1.72 30.49
N ALA A 236 12.51 -2.88 30.31
CA ALA A 236 11.11 -2.95 29.96
C ALA A 236 10.40 -4.08 30.70
N ARG A 237 9.14 -3.84 31.06
CA ARG A 237 8.26 -4.85 31.68
C ARG A 237 7.49 -5.59 30.62
N ILE A 238 7.48 -6.92 30.67
CA ILE A 238 6.72 -7.76 29.74
C ILE A 238 5.24 -7.75 30.12
N GLU A 239 4.38 -7.32 29.19
CA GLU A 239 2.92 -7.34 29.35
C GLU A 239 2.27 -8.55 28.67
N VAL A 240 2.75 -8.91 27.47
CA VAL A 240 2.21 -10.01 26.66
C VAL A 240 3.35 -10.80 26.02
N ILE A 241 3.16 -12.12 25.92
CA ILE A 241 4.09 -13.04 25.26
C ILE A 241 3.32 -13.86 24.22
N GLU A 242 3.73 -13.77 22.96
CA GLU A 242 3.18 -14.54 21.85
C GLU A 242 4.23 -15.50 21.29
N LYS A 243 4.01 -16.80 21.46
CA LYS A 243 4.91 -17.84 20.94
C LYS A 243 4.45 -18.29 19.55
N LEU A 244 5.21 -17.94 18.52
CA LEU A 244 4.89 -18.20 17.11
C LEU A 244 5.69 -19.38 16.52
N GLY A 245 6.25 -20.23 17.38
CA GLY A 245 7.03 -21.40 17.00
C GLY A 245 8.50 -21.08 16.79
N ALA A 246 8.86 -20.50 15.65
CA ALA A 246 10.26 -20.17 15.33
C ALA A 246 10.78 -18.94 16.11
N GLU A 247 9.87 -18.05 16.47
CA GLU A 247 10.13 -16.79 17.19
C GLU A 247 9.12 -16.59 18.32
N THR A 248 9.48 -15.71 19.25
CA THR A 248 8.57 -15.19 20.29
C THR A 248 8.48 -13.68 20.12
N GLN A 249 7.26 -13.16 20.10
CA GLN A 249 7.02 -11.72 20.15
C GLN A 249 6.65 -11.35 21.59
N ILE A 250 7.31 -10.32 22.12
CA ILE A 250 7.03 -9.79 23.44
C ILE A 250 6.53 -8.36 23.29
N TYR A 251 5.47 -8.03 24.04
CA TYR A 251 4.95 -6.68 24.14
C TYR A 251 5.38 -6.14 25.49
N CYS A 252 6.02 -4.98 25.50
CA CYS A 252 6.69 -4.44 26.67
C CYS A 252 6.36 -2.97 26.91
N GLU A 253 6.40 -2.58 28.18
CA GLU A 253 6.27 -1.19 28.65
C GLU A 253 7.64 -0.70 29.14
N LEU A 254 8.16 0.38 28.55
CA LEU A 254 9.46 0.96 28.92
C LEU A 254 9.43 1.74 30.25
N ASP A 255 8.40 2.56 30.45
CA ASP A 255 8.26 3.44 31.64
C ASP A 255 7.34 2.83 32.71
N HIS A 256 7.59 1.57 33.04
CA HIS A 256 6.79 0.74 33.93
C HIS A 256 6.75 1.20 35.41
N GLU A 257 7.53 2.22 35.77
CA GLU A 257 7.54 2.84 37.09
C GLU A 257 6.69 4.11 37.16
N SER A 258 6.34 4.70 36.01
CA SER A 258 5.47 5.88 35.95
C SER A 258 4.03 5.53 36.35
N LYS A 259 3.43 6.37 37.20
CA LYS A 259 2.04 6.18 37.69
C LYS A 259 0.99 6.81 36.78
N GLU A 260 1.42 7.39 35.66
CA GLU A 260 0.58 8.14 34.70
C GLU A 260 0.34 7.39 33.39
N SER A 261 0.62 6.07 33.31
CA SER A 261 0.21 5.25 32.17
C SER A 261 -1.32 5.19 32.08
N SER A 262 -1.90 6.16 31.38
CA SER A 262 -3.29 6.09 30.95
C SER A 262 -3.40 4.94 29.95
N VAL A 263 -4.48 4.14 30.06
CA VAL A 263 -4.76 2.95 29.22
C VAL A 263 -4.89 3.28 27.72
N ILE A 264 -4.70 4.54 27.33
CA ILE A 264 -4.93 5.09 25.99
C ILE A 264 -3.61 5.57 25.34
N ASP A 265 -2.53 5.75 26.10
CA ASP A 265 -1.27 6.30 25.56
C ASP A 265 -0.27 5.18 25.24
N ASN A 266 -0.28 4.71 23.97
CA ASN A 266 0.63 3.66 23.47
C ASN A 266 2.09 4.15 23.28
N THR A 267 2.46 5.29 23.86
CA THR A 267 3.77 5.94 23.68
C THR A 267 4.92 5.22 24.39
N THR A 268 4.60 4.41 25.40
CA THR A 268 5.56 3.60 26.18
C THR A 268 5.59 2.14 25.78
N GLN A 269 4.66 1.72 24.90
CA GLN A 269 4.54 0.34 24.44
C GLN A 269 5.47 0.06 23.27
N MET A 270 6.07 -1.13 23.28
CA MET A 270 6.88 -1.63 22.17
C MET A 270 6.74 -3.13 22.00
N ILE A 271 7.07 -3.62 20.82
CA ILE A 271 7.14 -5.03 20.47
C ILE A 271 8.60 -5.36 20.18
N ALA A 272 9.12 -6.41 20.81
CA ALA A 272 10.42 -6.98 20.45
C ALA A 272 10.24 -8.42 19.97
N LYS A 273 11.05 -8.81 18.99
CA LYS A 273 11.08 -10.15 18.42
C LYS A 273 12.32 -10.87 18.90
N ILE A 274 12.11 -11.86 19.75
CA ILE A 274 13.18 -12.60 20.41
C ILE A 274 13.20 -14.07 19.99
N SER A 275 14.29 -14.76 20.36
CA SER A 275 14.41 -16.19 20.14
C SER A 275 13.24 -16.97 20.76
N SER A 276 12.73 -17.96 20.04
CA SER A 276 11.75 -18.93 20.56
C SER A 276 12.25 -19.72 21.77
N ARG A 277 13.57 -19.75 22.00
CA ARG A 277 14.21 -20.44 23.12
C ARG A 277 14.45 -19.55 24.33
N ALA A 278 14.13 -18.26 24.26
CA ALA A 278 14.28 -17.35 25.38
C ALA A 278 13.41 -17.82 26.57
N VAL A 279 13.99 -17.79 27.77
CA VAL A 279 13.30 -18.14 29.02
C VAL A 279 12.87 -16.84 29.69
N ILE A 280 11.59 -16.49 29.54
CA ILE A 280 10.99 -15.25 30.02
C ILE A 280 9.58 -15.53 30.58
N SER A 281 9.13 -14.71 31.52
CA SER A 281 7.81 -14.79 32.13
C SER A 281 7.06 -13.46 32.03
N LEU A 282 5.73 -13.53 32.10
CA LEU A 282 4.89 -12.32 32.16
C LEU A 282 5.27 -11.50 33.39
N LYS A 283 5.30 -10.17 33.22
CA LYS A 283 5.66 -9.16 34.23
C LYS A 283 7.15 -9.12 34.62
N ASP A 284 8.00 -9.94 34.01
CA ASP A 284 9.44 -9.79 34.19
C ASP A 284 9.89 -8.41 33.70
N ILE A 285 10.83 -7.80 34.42
CA ILE A 285 11.57 -6.62 33.96
C ILE A 285 12.86 -7.14 33.35
N ILE A 286 13.02 -6.94 32.05
CA ILE A 286 14.16 -7.43 31.29
C ILE A 286 14.97 -6.28 30.70
N ASP A 287 16.25 -6.53 30.49
CA ASP A 287 17.14 -5.66 29.74
C ASP A 287 17.01 -5.98 28.25
N LEU A 288 16.79 -4.95 27.44
CA LEU A 288 16.67 -5.04 25.98
C LEU A 288 17.66 -4.05 25.35
N ALA A 289 18.54 -4.54 24.49
CA ALA A 289 19.50 -3.72 23.76
C ALA A 289 18.96 -3.36 22.38
N PHE A 290 18.97 -2.08 22.05
CA PHE A 290 18.56 -1.60 20.74
C PHE A 290 19.78 -1.61 19.80
N ASP A 291 19.64 -2.18 18.60
CA ASP A 291 20.69 -2.08 17.59
C ASP A 291 20.71 -0.67 17.00
N ALA A 292 21.63 0.14 17.50
CA ALA A 292 21.76 1.53 17.10
C ALA A 292 22.22 1.72 15.64
N HIS A 293 22.65 0.66 14.93
CA HIS A 293 22.96 0.75 13.49
C HIS A 293 21.71 0.69 12.60
N HIS A 294 20.64 0.07 13.09
CA HIS A 294 19.39 -0.15 12.34
C HIS A 294 18.24 0.73 12.82
N ILE A 295 18.52 1.78 13.58
CA ILE A 295 17.50 2.74 13.97
C ILE A 295 17.10 3.65 12.81
N HIS A 296 15.91 4.20 12.92
CA HIS A 296 15.40 5.22 12.03
C HIS A 296 15.08 6.49 12.81
N LEU A 297 15.34 7.65 12.21
CA LEU A 297 15.00 8.94 12.79
C LEU A 297 14.11 9.71 11.81
N PHE A 298 13.00 10.24 12.34
CA PHE A 298 12.05 11.04 11.59
C PHE A 298 11.86 12.40 12.25
N ASP A 299 11.64 13.44 11.45
CA ASP A 299 11.33 14.77 11.94
C ASP A 299 9.94 14.78 12.61
N GLY A 300 9.83 15.39 13.80
CA GLY A 300 8.60 15.35 14.60
C GLY A 300 7.42 16.11 13.98
N TYR A 301 7.68 17.02 13.01
CA TYR A 301 6.64 17.78 12.34
C TYR A 301 6.31 17.21 10.96
N THR A 302 7.31 17.11 10.08
CA THR A 302 7.13 16.69 8.69
C THR A 302 6.94 15.17 8.54
N GLU A 303 7.27 14.39 9.58
CA GLU A 303 7.30 12.91 9.57
C GLU A 303 8.27 12.31 8.54
N ALA A 304 9.10 13.13 7.89
CA ALA A 304 10.10 12.70 6.92
C ALA A 304 11.35 12.15 7.62
N THR A 305 12.04 11.21 6.97
CA THR A 305 13.31 10.71 7.50
C THR A 305 14.38 11.80 7.50
N ILE A 306 15.06 11.95 8.64
CA ILE A 306 16.22 12.84 8.77
C ILE A 306 17.54 12.11 8.47
N LEU A 307 17.49 10.81 8.13
CA LEU A 307 18.66 10.05 7.75
C LEU A 307 18.86 10.06 6.22
N GLU A 308 20.11 10.21 5.80
CA GLU A 308 20.55 9.89 4.44
C GLU A 308 20.67 8.37 4.25
N ARG A 309 20.71 7.93 3.00
CA ARG A 309 20.98 6.54 2.64
C ARG A 309 22.47 6.22 2.85
N ASP A 310 22.80 4.95 3.06
CA ASP A 310 24.20 4.55 3.22
C ASP A 310 25.02 4.80 1.93
N GLU A 311 26.33 5.04 2.09
CA GLU A 311 27.27 5.34 0.99
C GLU A 311 27.38 4.22 -0.08
N GLY A 312 26.80 3.04 0.16
CA GLY A 312 26.72 1.91 -0.78
C GLY A 312 25.40 1.77 -1.53
N TYR A 313 24.49 2.74 -1.45
CA TYR A 313 23.22 2.70 -2.17
C TYR A 313 23.44 2.80 -3.69
N GLU A 314 23.41 1.66 -4.38
CA GLU A 314 23.42 1.64 -5.83
C GLU A 314 22.06 2.10 -6.37
N VAL A 315 22.11 3.21 -7.11
CA VAL A 315 20.98 3.65 -7.94
C VAL A 315 20.95 2.75 -9.17
N ILE A 316 20.19 1.66 -9.09
CA ILE A 316 19.87 0.77 -10.19
C ILE A 316 18.68 1.32 -10.99
N SER A 317 18.46 0.82 -12.21
CA SER A 317 17.36 1.29 -13.06
C SER A 317 15.98 1.18 -12.39
N GLU A 318 15.85 0.23 -11.47
CA GLU A 318 14.65 -0.07 -10.73
C GLU A 318 14.35 0.99 -9.66
N ASN A 319 15.36 1.57 -9.00
CA ASN A 319 15.16 2.53 -7.91
C ASN A 319 15.49 3.99 -8.28
N ALA A 320 16.00 4.24 -9.50
CA ALA A 320 16.38 5.57 -9.99
C ALA A 320 15.26 6.61 -9.90
N GLU A 321 14.06 6.28 -10.37
CA GLU A 321 12.90 7.19 -10.32
C GLU A 321 12.43 7.46 -8.88
N GLY A 322 12.57 6.48 -8.00
CA GLY A 322 12.21 6.58 -6.58
C GLY A 322 13.16 7.47 -5.79
N SER A 323 14.45 7.47 -6.14
CA SER A 323 15.48 8.25 -5.45
C SER A 323 15.29 9.77 -5.57
N ALA A 324 14.67 10.24 -6.66
CA ALA A 324 14.39 11.65 -6.90
C ALA A 324 12.99 12.09 -6.44
N PHE A 325 12.13 11.15 -6.05
CA PHE A 325 10.76 11.44 -5.67
C PHE A 325 10.67 11.91 -4.22
N VAL A 326 10.13 13.11 -4.03
CA VAL A 326 9.81 13.66 -2.71
C VAL A 326 8.29 13.67 -2.56
N PRO A 327 7.70 12.83 -1.69
CA PRO A 327 6.26 12.88 -1.44
C PRO A 327 5.89 14.17 -0.70
N PRO A 328 4.65 14.67 -0.88
CA PRO A 328 4.12 15.73 -0.03
C PRO A 328 4.06 15.27 1.43
N THR A 329 4.32 16.19 2.34
CA THR A 329 4.17 15.98 3.79
C THR A 329 2.71 15.65 4.16
N PRO A 330 2.45 15.01 5.31
CA PRO A 330 1.09 14.77 5.79
C PRO A 330 0.21 16.03 5.83
N GLN A 331 0.79 17.17 6.20
CA GLN A 331 0.12 18.47 6.24
C GLN A 331 -0.27 18.95 4.84
N GLU A 332 0.65 18.85 3.87
CA GLU A 332 0.40 19.22 2.48
C GLU A 332 -0.64 18.28 1.83
N MET A 333 -0.54 16.98 2.06
CA MET A 333 -1.54 16.01 1.60
C MET A 333 -2.92 16.36 2.13
N ARG A 334 -3.03 16.66 3.43
CA ARG A 334 -4.30 17.06 4.05
C ARG A 334 -4.84 18.36 3.45
N ALA A 335 -3.99 19.37 3.27
CA ALA A 335 -4.38 20.62 2.63
C ALA A 335 -4.87 20.39 1.18
N GLN A 336 -4.23 19.51 0.42
CA GLN A 336 -4.66 19.14 -0.94
C GLN A 336 -5.97 18.37 -0.94
N ILE A 337 -6.15 17.38 -0.06
CA ILE A 337 -7.41 16.64 0.10
C ILE A 337 -8.54 17.58 0.48
N ASP A 338 -8.30 18.47 1.43
CA ASP A 338 -9.29 19.45 1.87
C ASP A 338 -9.63 20.43 0.74
N SER A 339 -8.63 20.91 -0.01
CA SER A 339 -8.86 21.74 -1.20
C SER A 339 -9.69 21.03 -2.29
N ALA A 340 -9.46 19.72 -2.50
CA ALA A 340 -10.21 18.91 -3.46
C ALA A 340 -11.62 18.55 -2.95
N ARG A 341 -11.82 18.49 -1.63
CA ARG A 341 -13.14 18.34 -0.98
C ARG A 341 -13.98 19.60 -1.10
N ILE A 342 -13.39 20.77 -1.36
CA ILE A 342 -14.07 22.05 -1.70
C ILE A 342 -14.59 22.02 -3.15
N VAL A 343 -15.13 20.89 -3.62
CA VAL A 343 -16.33 20.95 -4.47
C VAL A 343 -17.51 21.05 -3.50
N THR A 344 -17.75 22.27 -3.02
CA THR A 344 -18.63 22.55 -1.89
C THR A 344 -20.07 22.05 -2.11
N LYS A 345 -20.82 21.84 -1.02
CA LYS A 345 -22.29 21.66 -1.07
C LYS A 345 -22.95 22.73 -1.95
N GLU A 346 -22.40 23.94 -1.96
CA GLU A 346 -22.83 25.07 -2.78
C GLU A 346 -22.50 24.87 -4.26
N MET A 347 -21.30 24.39 -4.62
CA MET A 347 -20.98 24.02 -6.01
C MET A 347 -21.85 22.86 -6.51
N LYS A 348 -22.13 21.85 -5.67
CA LYS A 348 -23.09 20.78 -6.01
C LYS A 348 -24.53 21.29 -6.13
N ALA A 349 -24.92 22.26 -5.30
CA ALA A 349 -26.23 22.91 -5.38
C ALA A 349 -26.35 23.79 -6.63
N GLN A 350 -25.28 24.50 -6.99
CA GLN A 350 -25.18 25.32 -8.19
C GLN A 350 -25.24 24.45 -9.45
N MET A 351 -24.44 23.38 -9.51
CA MET A 351 -24.52 22.39 -10.60
C MET A 351 -25.92 21.75 -10.73
N ARG A 352 -26.62 21.51 -9.61
CA ARG A 352 -28.02 21.03 -9.63
C ARG A 352 -29.00 22.10 -10.13
N LYS A 353 -28.80 23.37 -9.76
CA LYS A 353 -29.60 24.50 -10.25
C LYS A 353 -29.39 24.70 -11.75
N ASP A 354 -28.14 24.71 -12.21
CA ASP A 354 -27.78 24.90 -13.62
C ASP A 354 -28.35 23.76 -14.48
N LYS A 355 -28.28 22.51 -14.00
CA LYS A 355 -28.87 21.35 -14.70
C LYS A 355 -30.41 21.38 -14.73
N LYS A 356 -31.06 21.94 -13.70
CA LYS A 356 -32.53 22.18 -13.69
C LYS A 356 -32.92 23.32 -14.63
N MET A 357 -32.14 24.40 -14.67
CA MET A 357 -32.33 25.52 -15.59
C MET A 357 -32.22 25.03 -17.04
N ALA A 358 -31.14 24.32 -17.38
CA ALA A 358 -30.91 23.76 -18.71
C ALA A 358 -32.09 22.88 -19.18
N LYS A 359 -32.57 21.96 -18.33
CA LYS A 359 -33.76 21.14 -18.62
C LYS A 359 -35.05 21.95 -18.81
N ARG A 360 -35.23 23.04 -18.07
CA ARG A 360 -36.42 23.92 -18.23
C ARG A 360 -36.34 24.70 -19.54
N THR A 361 -35.16 25.20 -19.92
CA THR A 361 -34.96 25.84 -21.22
C THR A 361 -35.17 24.87 -22.38
N GLU A 362 -34.68 23.62 -22.29
CA GLU A 362 -34.95 22.59 -23.32
C GLU A 362 -36.44 22.26 -23.41
N ALA A 363 -37.13 22.06 -22.28
CA ALA A 363 -38.55 21.77 -22.28
C ALA A 363 -39.40 22.94 -22.79
N ALA A 364 -39.02 24.18 -22.47
CA ALA A 364 -39.70 25.37 -22.98
C ALA A 364 -39.50 25.53 -24.50
N ALA A 365 -38.28 25.27 -25.00
CA ALA A 365 -38.01 25.28 -26.44
C ALA A 365 -38.80 24.20 -27.19
N GLN A 366 -38.89 22.98 -26.63
CA GLN A 366 -39.69 21.91 -27.21
C GLN A 366 -41.19 22.23 -27.21
N LYS A 367 -41.70 22.87 -26.15
CA LYS A 367 -43.10 23.26 -26.08
C LYS A 367 -43.43 24.39 -27.06
N ALA A 368 -42.56 25.39 -27.18
CA ALA A 368 -42.72 26.47 -28.16
C ALA A 368 -42.71 25.91 -29.59
N ALA A 369 -41.80 24.99 -29.90
CA ALA A 369 -41.77 24.32 -31.20
C ALA A 369 -43.04 23.49 -31.48
N ALA A 370 -43.62 22.85 -30.45
CA ALA A 370 -44.87 22.10 -30.58
C ALA A 370 -46.09 23.02 -30.77
N GLU A 371 -46.14 24.16 -30.08
CA GLU A 371 -47.22 25.15 -30.24
C GLU A 371 -47.15 25.84 -31.61
N GLU A 372 -45.95 26.14 -32.14
CA GLU A 372 -45.77 26.62 -33.52
C GLU A 372 -46.20 25.57 -34.55
N ALA A 373 -45.88 24.30 -34.33
CA ALA A 373 -46.31 23.22 -35.21
C ALA A 373 -47.83 23.02 -35.24
N MET A 374 -48.51 23.13 -34.08
CA MET A 374 -49.98 23.06 -34.03
C MET A 374 -50.64 24.26 -34.73
N LYS A 375 -50.13 25.48 -34.54
CA LYS A 375 -50.65 26.65 -35.26
C LYS A 375 -50.50 26.51 -36.77
N ALA A 376 -49.36 26.00 -37.24
CA ALA A 376 -49.15 25.74 -38.66
C ALA A 376 -50.06 24.62 -39.21
N GLU A 377 -50.49 23.67 -38.38
CA GLU A 377 -51.50 22.67 -38.76
C GLU A 377 -52.94 23.22 -38.75
N GLU A 378 -53.28 24.12 -37.82
CA GLU A 378 -54.57 24.81 -37.79
C GLU A 378 -54.73 25.76 -38.98
N GLU A 379 -53.71 26.57 -39.30
CA GLU A 379 -53.70 27.43 -40.50
C GLU A 379 -53.87 26.62 -41.79
N LYS A 380 -53.22 25.45 -41.90
CA LYS A 380 -53.43 24.54 -43.04
C LYS A 380 -54.82 23.92 -43.10
N LYS A 381 -55.47 23.69 -41.96
CA LYS A 381 -56.84 23.17 -41.91
C LYS A 381 -57.86 24.24 -42.29
N GLU A 382 -57.66 25.47 -41.83
CA GLU A 382 -58.50 26.61 -42.24
C GLU A 382 -58.39 26.87 -43.75
N GLU A 383 -57.17 26.86 -44.32
CA GLU A 383 -56.99 26.96 -45.78
C GLU A 383 -57.66 25.81 -46.55
N SER A 384 -57.66 24.58 -46.01
CA SER A 384 -58.34 23.44 -46.65
C SER A 384 -59.87 23.49 -46.54
N SER A 385 -60.41 24.11 -45.49
CA SER A 385 -61.86 24.24 -45.29
C SER A 385 -62.49 25.37 -46.11
N ASP A 386 -61.71 26.40 -46.45
CA ASP A 386 -62.14 27.46 -47.36
C ASP A 386 -62.15 27.02 -48.83
N ASP A 387 -61.38 25.98 -49.20
CA ASP A 387 -61.42 25.38 -50.54
C ASP A 387 -62.60 24.39 -50.71
N GLU A 388 -63.04 23.70 -49.66
CA GLU A 388 -64.23 22.82 -49.74
C GLU A 388 -65.56 23.61 -49.79
N ASN A 389 -65.64 24.80 -49.20
CA ASN A 389 -66.84 25.66 -49.26
C ASN A 389 -66.99 26.48 -50.56
N LYS A 390 -66.06 26.33 -51.51
CA LYS A 390 -66.17 26.90 -52.88
C LYS A 390 -66.54 25.86 -53.94
N ALA A 391 -66.78 24.60 -53.55
CA ALA A 391 -67.01 23.49 -54.46
C ALA A 391 -68.40 22.81 -54.36
N GLU A 392 -69.39 23.43 -53.71
CA GLU A 392 -70.82 23.05 -53.81
C GLU A 392 -71.69 24.15 -54.42
#